data_AF-A0A5E4XSP6-F1
#
_entry.id   AF-A0A5E4XSP6-F1
#
_cell.length_a   1.000
_cell.length_b   1.000
_cell.length_c   1.000
_cell.angle_alpha   90.00
_cell.angle_beta   90.00
_cell.angle_gamma   90.00
#
_symmetry.space_group_name_H-M   'P 1'
#
loop_
_entity.id
_entity.type
_entity.pdbx_description
1 polymer ?
#
loop_
_entity_poly.entity_id
_entity_poly.type
_entity_poly.pdbx_seq_one_letter_code
_entity_poly.pdbx_strand_id
1 'polypeptide(L)'
;MKITRRSVLLGGLGLAAGSAMTRSALAAQGAFDASGDRSEDSQLAIDAYVFGYPLVTMEMTRRIISNVSEIAGSRGPMGHIIKMRSYPDAAFRDVTAPNADTLYTNAFFDVGSEPWVLSIPDMKGRYFLMPMLDGWTTVFQVPGKRTTGTGAQTYAITGPGWKGTLPEGVKEYKSSTSIVWLLGRIYCTGTPEDYAEVHRLQDEFKLVPLSAYGKPYTPPPGKVDPSIDMKTAVRDQVNRMDAVSYFSLLCELMKTNPPSAADAAHVARFARIGIVPGKRFDESKLKGDFVKRVPEVGFNRIMQQYKTLKNENGWSYTTRTGVYGTDYLTRALVTAIGLGANRPQDALYPTSNLDVKGRKYNGSNKYVMHFPKGRLPPVEGFWSLTMYDDGYFFVNNALNRYAISARQNLRVNADGSTDLYIQKDSPGKDKESNWLPAPPGDFILMLRMYWPSETDPSIINGTWTIPAARMVS
;
A
#
# COMPACT_ATOMS: atom_id res chain seq x y z
N MET A 1 18.18 21.91 -43.82
CA MET A 1 16.94 22.69 -44.06
C MET A 1 15.98 21.76 -44.80
N LYS A 2 14.69 21.57 -44.51
CA LYS A 2 13.75 21.94 -43.45
C LYS A 2 12.40 21.35 -43.95
N ILE A 3 11.72 20.51 -43.15
CA ILE A 3 10.23 20.30 -43.07
C ILE A 3 9.52 19.78 -44.37
N THR A 4 8.39 19.03 -44.39
CA THR A 4 7.20 19.04 -43.51
C THR A 4 6.27 17.84 -43.75
N ARG A 5 5.54 17.45 -42.69
CA ARG A 5 4.30 16.65 -42.69
C ARG A 5 3.07 17.57 -42.77
N ARG A 6 2.07 17.22 -43.59
CA ARG A 6 0.61 17.48 -43.44
C ARG A 6 -0.12 16.52 -44.39
N SER A 7 -0.85 15.53 -43.88
CA SER A 7 -2.33 15.53 -43.65
C SER A 7 -3.06 14.85 -44.80
N VAL A 8 -4.01 13.94 -44.51
CA VAL A 8 -5.39 13.90 -45.05
C VAL A 8 -6.18 12.80 -44.33
N LEU A 9 -7.44 13.15 -44.04
CA LEU A 9 -8.51 12.46 -43.31
C LEU A 9 -9.55 11.89 -44.32
N LEU A 10 -10.55 11.17 -43.77
CA LEU A 10 -11.83 10.66 -44.34
C LEU A 10 -11.78 9.19 -44.75
N GLY A 11 -12.72 8.30 -44.41
CA GLY A 11 -14.01 8.38 -43.72
C GLY A 11 -14.85 7.15 -44.12
N GLY A 12 -15.71 6.60 -43.26
CA GLY A 12 -16.68 5.57 -43.67
C GLY A 12 -17.21 4.67 -42.54
N LEU A 13 -18.50 4.80 -42.24
CA LEU A 13 -19.32 4.04 -41.27
C LEU A 13 -19.51 2.56 -41.65
N GLY A 14 -19.74 1.70 -40.64
CA GLY A 14 -20.34 0.38 -40.84
C GLY A 14 -20.33 -0.53 -39.61
N LEU A 15 -21.50 -0.74 -39.02
CA LEU A 15 -21.79 -1.63 -37.90
C LEU A 15 -21.35 -3.09 -38.15
N ALA A 16 -20.61 -3.67 -37.20
CA ALA A 16 -20.65 -5.10 -36.89
C ALA A 16 -20.41 -5.28 -35.39
N ALA A 17 -21.50 -5.31 -34.63
CA ALA A 17 -21.51 -5.83 -33.27
C ALA A 17 -21.47 -7.36 -33.34
N GLY A 18 -20.49 -7.96 -32.65
CA GLY A 18 -20.41 -9.41 -32.48
C GLY A 18 -18.97 -9.87 -32.32
N SER A 19 -18.66 -10.49 -31.19
CA SER A 19 -17.51 -11.40 -30.96
C SER A 19 -16.06 -10.85 -30.97
N ALA A 20 -15.81 -9.64 -30.46
CA ALA A 20 -14.43 -9.13 -30.26
C ALA A 20 -13.88 -9.17 -28.81
N MET A 21 -14.67 -9.53 -27.80
CA MET A 21 -14.21 -9.48 -26.39
C MET A 21 -13.36 -10.68 -25.92
N THR A 22 -13.11 -11.68 -26.77
CA THR A 22 -12.20 -12.80 -26.45
C THR A 22 -10.79 -12.64 -27.01
N ARG A 23 -10.53 -11.68 -27.91
CA ARG A 23 -9.20 -11.54 -28.55
C ARG A 23 -8.21 -10.67 -27.78
N SER A 24 -8.66 -9.74 -26.94
CA SER A 24 -7.74 -8.89 -26.16
C SER A 24 -7.05 -9.64 -25.01
N ALA A 25 -7.66 -10.70 -24.48
CA ALA A 25 -7.03 -11.58 -23.50
C ALA A 25 -5.97 -12.50 -24.14
N LEU A 26 -6.23 -12.98 -25.37
CA LEU A 26 -5.24 -13.76 -26.14
C LEU A 26 -4.09 -12.90 -26.68
N ALA A 27 -4.32 -11.63 -27.02
CA ALA A 27 -3.27 -10.74 -27.52
C ALA A 27 -2.24 -10.37 -26.43
N ALA A 28 -2.66 -10.29 -25.17
CA ALA A 28 -1.74 -10.13 -24.03
C ALA A 28 -0.92 -11.41 -23.74
N GLN A 29 -1.44 -12.59 -24.09
CA GLN A 29 -0.67 -13.84 -24.09
C GLN A 29 0.33 -13.90 -25.25
N GLY A 30 -0.07 -13.48 -26.46
CA GLY A 30 0.77 -13.60 -27.67
C GLY A 30 1.98 -12.67 -27.73
N ALA A 31 1.95 -11.50 -27.07
CA ALA A 31 3.12 -10.62 -27.02
C ALA A 31 4.24 -11.15 -26.11
N PHE A 32 3.92 -12.13 -25.27
CA PHE A 32 4.92 -12.75 -24.43
C PHE A 32 5.73 -13.80 -25.18
N ASP A 33 5.42 -14.18 -26.44
CA ASP A 33 5.83 -15.45 -27.09
C ASP A 33 7.26 -15.58 -27.67
N ALA A 34 8.06 -14.52 -27.72
CA ALA A 34 9.22 -14.48 -28.62
C ALA A 34 10.62 -14.78 -28.00
N SER A 35 10.75 -15.67 -27.00
CA SER A 35 12.10 -16.11 -26.57
C SER A 35 12.16 -17.48 -25.89
N GLY A 36 12.56 -18.51 -26.64
CA GLY A 36 13.67 -19.41 -26.25
C GLY A 36 13.37 -20.70 -25.49
N ASP A 37 12.54 -20.70 -24.46
CA ASP A 37 12.12 -21.94 -23.78
C ASP A 37 10.83 -21.70 -23.00
N ARG A 38 9.71 -22.24 -23.50
CA ARG A 38 8.35 -22.08 -22.96
C ARG A 38 7.76 -23.41 -22.57
N SER A 39 8.52 -24.22 -21.84
CA SER A 39 7.90 -25.36 -21.17
C SER A 39 6.74 -24.88 -20.28
N GLU A 40 5.72 -25.72 -20.10
CA GLU A 40 4.66 -25.45 -19.14
C GLU A 40 5.23 -25.17 -17.74
N ASP A 41 6.35 -25.82 -17.40
CA ASP A 41 7.04 -25.67 -16.12
C ASP A 41 7.67 -24.29 -15.97
N SER A 42 8.20 -23.70 -17.04
CA SER A 42 8.69 -22.31 -17.07
C SER A 42 7.57 -21.31 -16.75
N GLN A 43 6.38 -21.50 -17.34
CA GLN A 43 5.22 -20.66 -17.05
C GLN A 43 4.69 -20.88 -15.63
N LEU A 44 4.70 -22.12 -15.17
CA LEU A 44 4.30 -22.47 -13.82
C LEU A 44 5.25 -21.86 -12.76
N ALA A 45 6.55 -21.77 -13.06
CA ALA A 45 7.51 -21.08 -12.20
C ALA A 45 7.26 -19.56 -12.14
N ILE A 46 6.88 -18.93 -13.26
CA ILE A 46 6.45 -17.52 -13.25
C ILE A 46 5.18 -17.35 -12.42
N ASP A 47 4.18 -18.22 -12.59
CA ASP A 47 2.94 -18.20 -11.78
C ASP A 47 3.28 -18.34 -10.27
N ALA A 48 4.19 -19.25 -9.92
CA ALA A 48 4.65 -19.46 -8.54
C ALA A 48 5.38 -18.24 -7.97
N TYR A 49 6.20 -17.56 -8.79
CA TYR A 49 6.87 -16.32 -8.39
C TYR A 49 5.84 -15.22 -8.09
N VAL A 50 4.86 -15.01 -8.98
CA VAL A 50 3.79 -14.03 -8.76
C VAL A 50 2.98 -14.36 -7.50
N PHE A 51 2.63 -15.64 -7.32
CA PHE A 51 1.90 -16.12 -6.14
C PHE A 51 2.66 -15.88 -4.83
N GLY A 52 3.96 -16.22 -4.80
CA GLY A 52 4.81 -16.10 -3.61
C GLY A 52 5.23 -14.68 -3.26
N TYR A 53 5.12 -13.73 -4.20
CA TYR A 53 5.68 -12.38 -4.08
C TYR A 53 5.26 -11.65 -2.81
N PRO A 54 3.97 -11.67 -2.40
CA PRO A 54 3.51 -11.03 -1.17
C PRO A 54 4.16 -11.61 0.08
N LEU A 55 4.23 -12.94 0.20
CA LEU A 55 4.74 -13.61 1.41
C LEU A 55 6.25 -13.45 1.56
N VAL A 56 7.00 -13.61 0.46
CA VAL A 56 8.45 -13.38 0.47
C VAL A 56 8.78 -11.92 0.79
N THR A 57 8.03 -10.96 0.21
CA THR A 57 8.22 -9.53 0.49
C THR A 57 7.86 -9.16 1.93
N MET A 58 6.78 -9.73 2.48
CA MET A 58 6.40 -9.54 3.88
C MET A 58 7.48 -10.03 4.83
N GLU A 59 8.04 -11.22 4.59
CA GLU A 59 9.12 -11.77 5.40
C GLU A 59 10.39 -10.91 5.33
N MET A 60 10.80 -10.48 4.14
CA MET A 60 11.97 -9.61 4.00
C MET A 60 11.74 -8.26 4.70
N THR A 61 10.53 -7.71 4.61
CA THR A 61 10.13 -6.49 5.33
C THR A 61 10.19 -6.69 6.84
N ARG A 62 9.65 -7.80 7.35
CA ARG A 62 9.72 -8.17 8.78
C ARG A 62 11.17 -8.22 9.25
N ARG A 63 12.04 -8.92 8.52
CA ARG A 63 13.49 -9.03 8.82
C ARG A 63 14.12 -7.65 8.96
N ILE A 64 13.92 -6.75 7.99
CA ILE A 64 14.51 -5.41 8.03
C ILE A 64 13.96 -4.56 9.18
N ILE A 65 12.65 -4.60 9.43
CA ILE A 65 12.02 -3.79 10.49
C ILE A 65 12.40 -4.30 11.88
N SER A 66 12.53 -5.62 12.05
CA SER A 66 12.81 -6.23 13.36
C SER A 66 14.28 -6.45 13.69
N ASN A 67 15.20 -6.24 12.75
CA ASN A 67 16.63 -6.46 12.95
C ASN A 67 17.33 -5.32 13.70
N VAL A 68 16.84 -5.04 14.91
CA VAL A 68 17.36 -4.03 15.84
C VAL A 68 17.25 -4.57 17.26
N SER A 69 18.10 -4.11 18.17
CA SER A 69 18.06 -4.54 19.59
C SER A 69 16.96 -3.85 20.39
N GLU A 70 16.58 -2.65 19.98
CA GLU A 70 15.57 -1.79 20.60
C GLU A 70 14.85 -0.96 19.54
N ILE A 71 13.80 -0.24 19.91
CA ILE A 71 13.07 0.63 18.99
C ILE A 71 14.00 1.77 18.52
N ALA A 72 14.15 1.91 17.21
CA ALA A 72 14.98 2.93 16.58
C ALA A 72 14.26 3.50 15.34
N GLY A 73 13.77 4.74 15.44
CA GLY A 73 12.98 5.36 14.38
C GLY A 73 11.74 4.55 14.03
N SER A 74 11.65 4.10 12.77
CA SER A 74 10.55 3.27 12.27
C SER A 74 10.80 1.75 12.40
N ARG A 75 11.80 1.33 13.17
CA ARG A 75 12.19 -0.06 13.37
C ARG A 75 12.05 -0.46 14.84
N GLY A 76 11.80 -1.74 15.10
CA GLY A 76 11.63 -2.26 16.44
C GLY A 76 11.59 -3.77 16.46
N PRO A 77 12.09 -4.43 17.52
CA PRO A 77 12.09 -5.88 17.60
C PRO A 77 10.67 -6.46 17.51
N MET A 78 10.57 -7.75 17.15
CA MET A 78 9.29 -8.46 17.17
C MET A 78 8.57 -8.25 18.51
N GLY A 79 7.26 -8.01 18.46
CA GLY A 79 6.42 -7.76 19.63
C GLY A 79 6.48 -6.35 20.21
N HIS A 80 7.34 -5.47 19.70
CA HIS A 80 7.39 -4.07 20.14
C HIS A 80 6.43 -3.19 19.35
N ILE A 81 5.73 -2.31 20.05
CA ILE A 81 4.95 -1.24 19.42
C ILE A 81 5.90 -0.09 19.08
N ILE A 82 6.12 0.11 17.78
CA ILE A 82 6.83 1.26 17.21
C ILE A 82 5.85 2.44 17.14
N LYS A 83 6.21 3.55 17.77
CA LYS A 83 5.41 4.77 17.87
C LYS A 83 6.10 5.89 17.11
N MET A 84 5.65 6.18 15.89
CA MET A 84 6.14 7.34 15.14
C MET A 84 5.54 8.60 15.77
N ARG A 85 6.40 9.48 16.30
CA ARG A 85 6.00 10.65 17.10
C ARG A 85 5.86 11.94 16.29
N SER A 86 6.34 11.98 15.05
CA SER A 86 6.26 13.18 14.21
C SER A 86 6.04 12.79 12.76
N TYR A 87 5.53 13.73 11.97
CA TYR A 87 5.57 13.60 10.52
C TYR A 87 7.02 13.66 10.02
N PRO A 88 7.34 12.90 8.97
CA PRO A 88 8.57 13.08 8.23
C PRO A 88 8.71 14.51 7.70
N ASP A 89 9.92 15.05 7.74
CA ASP A 89 10.27 16.27 7.04
C ASP A 89 10.72 15.96 5.59
N ALA A 90 11.08 17.01 4.84
CA ALA A 90 11.59 16.83 3.48
C ALA A 90 13.02 16.27 3.40
N ALA A 91 13.73 16.04 4.51
CA ALA A 91 15.01 15.32 4.52
C ALA A 91 14.82 13.80 4.70
N PHE A 92 13.65 13.37 5.18
CA PHE A 92 13.34 11.95 5.37
C PHE A 92 13.36 11.17 4.04
N ARG A 93 14.12 10.06 4.02
CA ARG A 93 14.27 9.19 2.83
C ARG A 93 14.07 7.70 3.12
N ASP A 94 13.71 7.31 4.36
CA ASP A 94 13.62 5.88 4.73
C ASP A 94 12.43 5.17 4.08
N VAL A 95 11.37 5.90 3.72
CA VAL A 95 10.18 5.37 3.05
C VAL A 95 9.73 6.34 1.95
N THR A 96 9.44 5.81 0.77
CA THR A 96 8.85 6.58 -0.34
C THR A 96 7.39 6.92 -0.07
N ALA A 97 6.93 8.06 -0.60
CA ALA A 97 5.60 8.60 -0.38
C ALA A 97 5.22 8.74 1.11
N PRO A 98 6.04 9.40 1.96
CA PRO A 98 5.75 9.57 3.38
C PRO A 98 4.38 10.23 3.62
N ASN A 99 3.77 9.89 4.74
CA ASN A 99 2.43 10.35 5.10
C ASN A 99 2.51 11.62 5.96
N ALA A 100 1.80 12.67 5.57
CA ALA A 100 1.71 13.95 6.29
C ALA A 100 0.39 14.12 7.08
N ASP A 101 -0.42 13.06 7.20
CA ASP A 101 -1.75 13.12 7.80
C ASP A 101 -1.90 12.36 9.11
N THR A 102 -1.15 11.27 9.28
CA THR A 102 -1.32 10.36 10.42
C THR A 102 0.00 9.96 11.04
N LEU A 103 0.04 9.85 12.37
CA LEU A 103 1.12 9.20 13.08
C LEU A 103 0.93 7.69 13.09
N TYR A 104 2.03 6.96 12.88
CA TYR A 104 2.02 5.50 12.82
C TYR A 104 2.20 4.87 14.20
N THR A 105 1.43 3.81 14.46
CA THR A 105 1.59 2.89 15.59
C THR A 105 1.61 1.49 15.02
N ASN A 106 2.78 0.86 14.95
CA ASN A 106 2.95 -0.37 14.17
C ASN A 106 3.80 -1.41 14.91
N ALA A 107 3.63 -2.68 14.57
CA ALA A 107 4.37 -3.79 15.16
C ALA A 107 4.34 -5.01 14.24
N PHE A 108 5.45 -5.74 14.16
CA PHE A 108 5.44 -7.13 13.72
C PHE A 108 5.42 -8.03 14.95
N PHE A 109 4.57 -9.05 14.94
CA PHE A 109 4.50 -10.07 15.99
C PHE A 109 4.11 -11.42 15.39
N ASP A 110 4.37 -12.50 16.13
CA ASP A 110 4.16 -13.87 15.68
C ASP A 110 3.11 -14.55 16.57
N VAL A 111 2.00 -14.94 15.97
CA VAL A 111 0.87 -15.60 16.65
C VAL A 111 0.85 -17.12 16.47
N GLY A 112 1.92 -17.71 15.94
CA GLY A 112 2.05 -19.14 15.69
C GLY A 112 2.27 -19.96 16.97
N SER A 113 3.03 -19.43 17.93
CA SER A 113 3.30 -20.10 19.21
C SER A 113 2.20 -19.87 20.25
N GLU A 114 1.71 -18.63 20.35
CA GLU A 114 0.59 -18.26 21.22
C GLU A 114 -0.14 -17.02 20.66
N PRO A 115 -1.40 -16.78 21.05
CA PRO A 115 -2.08 -15.54 20.68
C PRO A 115 -1.42 -14.31 21.30
N TRP A 116 -1.63 -13.16 20.68
CA TRP A 116 -1.22 -11.86 21.21
C TRP A 116 -2.42 -10.98 21.47
N VAL A 117 -2.42 -10.22 22.57
CA VAL A 117 -3.50 -9.32 22.96
C VAL A 117 -3.11 -7.88 22.66
N LEU A 118 -3.89 -7.23 21.79
CA LEU A 118 -3.82 -5.79 21.51
C LEU A 118 -4.87 -5.07 22.37
N SER A 119 -4.41 -4.12 23.19
CA SER A 119 -5.26 -3.16 23.88
C SER A 119 -5.16 -1.80 23.20
N ILE A 120 -6.30 -1.27 22.77
CA ILE A 120 -6.47 0.06 22.16
C ILE A 120 -7.15 0.94 23.20
N PRO A 121 -6.59 2.13 23.53
CA PRO A 121 -7.21 3.04 24.49
C PRO A 121 -8.50 3.66 23.92
N ASP A 122 -9.24 4.37 24.77
CA ASP A 122 -10.30 5.25 24.27
C ASP A 122 -9.67 6.37 23.44
N MET A 123 -9.98 6.36 22.15
CA MET A 123 -9.48 7.30 21.15
C MET A 123 -10.26 8.62 21.16
N LYS A 124 -11.24 8.80 22.05
CA LYS A 124 -11.95 10.07 22.31
C LYS A 124 -12.53 10.71 21.04
N GLY A 125 -13.13 9.90 20.18
CA GLY A 125 -13.70 10.35 18.90
C GLY A 125 -12.69 10.62 17.77
N ARG A 126 -11.38 10.57 18.04
CA ARG A 126 -10.31 10.77 17.06
C ARG A 126 -10.38 9.72 15.95
N TYR A 127 -10.08 10.14 14.72
CA TYR A 127 -9.95 9.21 13.62
C TYR A 127 -8.69 8.35 13.80
N PHE A 128 -8.86 7.03 13.75
CA PHE A 128 -7.78 6.07 13.73
C PHE A 128 -8.24 4.79 13.01
N LEU A 129 -7.26 4.03 12.54
CA LEU A 129 -7.42 2.67 12.04
C LEU A 129 -6.19 1.85 12.38
N MET A 130 -6.40 0.58 12.71
CA MET A 130 -5.39 -0.38 13.14
C MET A 130 -5.45 -1.63 12.24
N PRO A 131 -5.15 -1.51 10.94
CA PRO A 131 -5.17 -2.65 10.03
C PRO A 131 -4.16 -3.70 10.49
N MET A 132 -4.60 -4.95 10.49
CA MET A 132 -3.80 -6.13 10.77
C MET A 132 -3.67 -6.92 9.47
N LEU A 133 -2.44 -7.09 9.02
CA LEU A 133 -2.11 -7.85 7.81
C LEU A 133 -1.56 -9.22 8.20
N ASP A 134 -2.02 -10.24 7.48
CA ASP A 134 -1.42 -11.56 7.50
C ASP A 134 -0.15 -11.60 6.62
N GLY A 135 0.59 -12.71 6.66
CA GLY A 135 1.82 -12.93 5.91
C GLY A 135 1.63 -12.80 4.39
N TRP A 136 0.42 -13.00 3.87
CA TRP A 136 0.09 -12.87 2.46
C TRP A 136 -0.38 -11.46 2.08
N THR A 137 -0.24 -10.48 2.97
CA THR A 137 -0.69 -9.08 2.82
C THR A 137 -2.21 -8.89 2.87
N THR A 138 -2.98 -9.90 3.28
CA THR A 138 -4.42 -9.76 3.50
C THR A 138 -4.66 -8.98 4.78
N VAL A 139 -5.31 -7.83 4.66
CA VAL A 139 -5.83 -7.06 5.79
C VAL A 139 -7.04 -7.83 6.32
N PHE A 140 -6.89 -8.61 7.39
CA PHE A 140 -7.97 -9.48 7.91
C PHE A 140 -8.86 -8.76 8.93
N GLN A 141 -8.34 -7.78 9.66
CA GLN A 141 -9.12 -6.93 10.57
C GLN A 141 -8.58 -5.50 10.59
N VAL A 142 -9.45 -4.54 10.89
CA VAL A 142 -9.10 -3.10 10.92
C VAL A 142 -9.87 -2.41 12.05
N PRO A 143 -9.65 -2.71 13.34
CA PRO A 143 -10.28 -1.95 14.42
C PRO A 143 -9.94 -0.45 14.28
N GLY A 144 -10.93 0.40 14.47
CA GLY A 144 -10.85 1.80 14.08
C GLY A 144 -12.19 2.51 14.16
N LYS A 145 -12.15 3.84 14.01
CA LYS A 145 -13.37 4.68 14.08
C LYS A 145 -14.48 4.19 13.16
N ARG A 146 -14.12 3.73 11.94
CA ARG A 146 -15.06 3.23 10.94
C ARG A 146 -15.73 1.91 11.35
N THR A 147 -14.97 0.98 11.92
CA THR A 147 -15.36 -0.45 12.00
C THR A 147 -15.81 -0.87 13.39
N THR A 148 -15.23 -0.27 14.43
CA THR A 148 -15.40 -0.70 15.81
C THR A 148 -15.63 0.46 16.77
N GLY A 149 -15.68 1.70 16.27
CA GLY A 149 -15.82 2.91 17.07
C GLY A 149 -14.52 3.31 17.76
N THR A 150 -14.63 4.28 18.67
CA THR A 150 -13.45 4.92 19.30
C THR A 150 -13.25 4.60 20.76
N GLY A 151 -14.18 3.91 21.42
CA GLY A 151 -14.00 3.52 22.82
C GLY A 151 -12.82 2.55 23.00
N ALA A 152 -12.45 2.31 24.26
CA ALA A 152 -11.41 1.34 24.60
C ALA A 152 -11.78 -0.07 24.11
N GLN A 153 -10.82 -0.78 23.53
CA GLN A 153 -11.05 -2.07 22.87
C GLN A 153 -9.91 -3.04 23.18
N THR A 154 -10.23 -4.33 23.32
CA THR A 154 -9.24 -5.39 23.53
C THR A 154 -9.48 -6.57 22.61
N TYR A 155 -8.43 -6.98 21.89
CA TYR A 155 -8.48 -8.06 20.90
C TYR A 155 -7.40 -9.09 21.16
N ALA A 156 -7.73 -10.38 21.12
CA ALA A 156 -6.75 -11.46 21.00
C ALA A 156 -6.60 -11.85 19.54
N ILE A 157 -5.39 -11.70 19.00
CA ILE A 157 -5.02 -12.12 17.67
C ILE A 157 -4.50 -13.55 17.76
N THR A 158 -5.23 -14.50 17.18
CA THR A 158 -4.92 -15.93 17.24
C THR A 158 -4.32 -16.40 15.91
N GLY A 159 -3.36 -17.32 15.98
CA GLY A 159 -2.74 -17.92 14.80
C GLY A 159 -3.49 -19.13 14.23
N PRO A 160 -2.97 -19.69 13.13
CA PRO A 160 -3.60 -20.83 12.46
C PRO A 160 -3.74 -22.03 13.39
N GLY A 161 -4.97 -22.56 13.50
CA GLY A 161 -5.23 -23.77 14.27
C GLY A 161 -5.22 -23.61 15.80
N TRP A 162 -5.11 -22.37 16.31
CA TRP A 162 -5.22 -22.12 17.74
C TRP A 162 -6.53 -22.65 18.31
N LYS A 163 -6.44 -23.30 19.48
CA LYS A 163 -7.58 -23.78 20.27
C LYS A 163 -7.34 -23.40 21.72
N GLY A 164 -8.31 -22.76 22.34
CA GLY A 164 -8.23 -22.37 23.74
C GLY A 164 -9.42 -21.50 24.13
N THR A 165 -9.41 -21.03 25.36
CA THR A 165 -10.38 -20.08 25.90
C THR A 165 -9.72 -18.72 26.04
N LEU A 166 -10.43 -17.66 25.62
CA LEU A 166 -9.98 -16.28 25.82
C LEU A 166 -10.50 -15.73 27.16
N PRO A 167 -9.79 -14.78 27.77
CA PRO A 167 -10.29 -14.04 28.92
C PRO A 167 -11.61 -13.31 28.61
N GLU A 168 -12.42 -13.08 29.63
CA GLU A 168 -13.67 -12.31 29.49
C GLU A 168 -13.41 -10.91 28.92
N GLY A 169 -14.30 -10.45 28.03
CA GLY A 169 -14.19 -9.14 27.39
C GLY A 169 -13.16 -9.05 26.25
N VAL A 170 -12.36 -10.09 26.01
CA VAL A 170 -11.37 -10.12 24.92
C VAL A 170 -11.99 -10.72 23.66
N LYS A 171 -12.06 -9.93 22.58
CA LYS A 171 -12.61 -10.40 21.29
C LYS A 171 -11.54 -11.07 20.44
N GLU A 172 -11.86 -12.22 19.86
CA GLU A 172 -10.94 -12.95 18.98
C GLU A 172 -10.87 -12.34 17.57
N TYR A 173 -9.64 -12.20 17.05
CA TYR A 173 -9.34 -11.94 15.65
C TYR A 173 -8.39 -13.01 15.10
N LYS A 174 -8.88 -13.82 14.17
CA LYS A 174 -8.14 -14.96 13.61
C LYS A 174 -7.26 -14.52 12.44
N SER A 175 -5.96 -14.74 12.57
CA SER A 175 -5.01 -14.64 11.45
C SER A 175 -4.89 -15.98 10.75
N SER A 176 -4.91 -15.96 9.41
CA SER A 176 -4.63 -17.13 8.56
C SER A 176 -3.16 -17.54 8.56
N THR A 177 -2.27 -16.74 9.16
CA THR A 177 -0.83 -16.96 9.19
C THR A 177 -0.22 -16.60 10.54
N SER A 178 0.97 -17.09 10.84
CA SER A 178 1.68 -16.77 12.08
C SER A 178 2.23 -15.35 12.08
N ILE A 179 2.75 -14.85 10.95
CA ILE A 179 3.21 -13.47 10.83
C ILE A 179 1.99 -12.55 10.84
N VAL A 180 2.00 -11.54 11.72
CA VAL A 180 1.04 -10.44 11.71
C VAL A 180 1.79 -9.11 11.71
N TRP A 181 1.36 -8.22 10.81
CA TRP A 181 1.77 -6.83 10.81
C TRP A 181 0.61 -5.91 11.20
N LEU A 182 0.72 -5.29 12.37
CA LEU A 182 -0.15 -4.19 12.77
C LEU A 182 0.41 -2.89 12.16
N LEU A 183 -0.40 -2.20 11.34
CA LEU A 183 0.02 -0.97 10.64
C LEU A 183 -0.93 0.19 10.95
N GLY A 184 -0.98 0.55 12.23
CA GLY A 184 -1.86 1.57 12.77
C GLY A 184 -1.55 2.99 12.29
N ARG A 185 -2.61 3.79 12.13
CA ARG A 185 -2.56 5.20 11.74
C ARG A 185 -3.54 5.99 12.60
N ILE A 186 -3.04 7.05 13.24
CA ILE A 186 -3.81 7.95 14.11
C ILE A 186 -3.77 9.35 13.49
N TYR A 187 -4.93 9.95 13.24
CA TYR A 187 -5.00 11.30 12.70
C TYR A 187 -4.36 12.32 13.65
N CYS A 188 -3.57 13.22 13.09
CA CYS A 188 -3.00 14.37 13.79
C CYS A 188 -3.18 15.63 12.91
N THR A 189 -3.31 16.80 13.53
CA THR A 189 -3.34 18.08 12.81
C THR A 189 -1.93 18.60 12.49
N GLY A 190 -0.91 18.08 13.19
CA GLY A 190 0.47 18.54 13.12
C GLY A 190 0.80 19.71 14.05
N THR A 191 -0.16 20.23 14.82
CA THR A 191 0.10 21.23 15.87
C THR A 191 0.80 20.60 17.07
N PRO A 192 1.68 21.32 17.79
CA PRO A 192 2.34 20.82 18.99
C PRO A 192 1.38 20.21 20.03
N GLU A 193 0.22 20.84 20.24
CA GLU A 193 -0.79 20.41 21.19
C GLU A 193 -1.42 19.06 20.79
N ASP A 194 -1.78 18.92 19.51
CA ASP A 194 -2.35 17.68 19.00
C ASP A 194 -1.33 16.54 18.93
N TYR A 195 -0.06 16.85 18.67
CA TYR A 195 1.02 15.87 18.81
C TYR A 195 1.09 15.31 20.23
N ALA A 196 1.05 16.18 21.24
CA ALA A 196 1.10 15.75 22.63
C ALA A 196 -0.10 14.85 23.02
N GLU A 197 -1.31 15.14 22.52
CA GLU A 197 -2.47 14.25 22.73
C GLU A 197 -2.27 12.89 22.05
N VAL A 198 -1.84 12.88 20.78
CA VAL A 198 -1.60 11.61 20.07
C VAL A 198 -0.49 10.81 20.73
N HIS A 199 0.54 11.46 21.27
CA HIS A 199 1.62 10.78 21.98
C HIS A 199 1.10 10.06 23.23
N ARG A 200 0.27 10.73 24.02
CA ARG A 200 -0.38 10.12 25.19
C ARG A 200 -1.23 8.91 24.78
N LEU A 201 -2.05 9.04 23.74
CA LEU A 201 -2.85 7.93 23.23
C LEU A 201 -1.95 6.76 22.78
N GLN A 202 -0.89 7.03 22.01
CA GLN A 202 0.08 6.01 21.60
C GLN A 202 0.73 5.30 22.78
N ASP A 203 0.93 5.98 23.91
CA ASP A 203 1.53 5.39 25.11
C ASP A 203 0.63 4.44 25.88
N GLU A 204 -0.68 4.54 25.68
CA GLU A 204 -1.66 3.66 26.30
C GLU A 204 -1.89 2.37 25.50
N PHE A 205 -1.42 2.28 24.24
CA PHE A 205 -1.47 1.03 23.48
C PHE A 205 -0.61 -0.05 24.14
N LYS A 206 -1.15 -1.26 24.23
CA LYS A 206 -0.42 -2.44 24.73
C LYS A 206 -0.53 -3.58 23.73
N LEU A 207 0.57 -4.29 23.54
CA LEU A 207 0.65 -5.51 22.75
C LEU A 207 1.45 -6.52 23.57
N VAL A 208 0.79 -7.59 24.00
CA VAL A 208 1.39 -8.58 24.91
C VAL A 208 1.04 -10.00 24.45
N PRO A 209 1.89 -11.01 24.69
CA PRO A 209 1.50 -12.40 24.53
C PRO A 209 0.34 -12.74 25.47
N LEU A 210 -0.56 -13.65 25.07
CA LEU A 210 -1.72 -14.03 25.88
C LEU A 210 -1.31 -14.54 27.26
N SER A 211 -0.20 -15.28 27.37
CA SER A 211 0.36 -15.76 28.64
C SER A 211 0.71 -14.65 29.65
N ALA A 212 0.97 -13.44 29.15
CA ALA A 212 1.31 -12.26 29.92
C ALA A 212 0.13 -11.27 30.09
N TYR A 213 -1.03 -11.55 29.49
CA TYR A 213 -2.19 -10.66 29.62
C TYR A 213 -2.66 -10.54 31.07
N GLY A 214 -2.93 -9.30 31.51
CA GLY A 214 -3.27 -8.98 32.90
C GLY A 214 -2.07 -8.92 33.87
N LYS A 215 -0.84 -9.09 33.39
CA LYS A 215 0.40 -9.04 34.18
C LYS A 215 1.34 -7.94 33.66
N PRO A 216 2.31 -7.47 34.48
CA PRO A 216 3.41 -6.65 33.96
C PRO A 216 4.17 -7.41 32.87
N TYR A 217 4.41 -6.75 31.74
CA TYR A 217 5.13 -7.32 30.61
C TYR A 217 6.03 -6.26 30.00
N THR A 218 7.30 -6.63 29.81
CA THR A 218 8.27 -5.88 29.04
C THR A 218 8.73 -6.79 27.89
N PRO A 219 8.53 -6.39 26.63
CA PRO A 219 9.06 -7.13 25.50
C PRO A 219 10.58 -7.34 25.64
N PRO A 220 11.10 -8.55 25.36
CA PRO A 220 12.54 -8.83 25.45
C PRO A 220 13.30 -8.07 24.35
N PRO A 221 14.55 -7.63 24.59
CA PRO A 221 15.33 -6.95 23.56
C PRO A 221 15.51 -7.80 22.31
N GLY A 222 15.60 -7.14 21.16
CA GLY A 222 15.79 -7.81 19.87
C GLY A 222 17.18 -8.41 19.70
N LYS A 223 17.28 -9.40 18.83
CA LYS A 223 18.55 -9.97 18.38
C LYS A 223 18.90 -9.39 17.02
N VAL A 224 20.06 -8.75 16.93
CA VAL A 224 20.60 -8.25 15.65
C VAL A 224 21.34 -9.38 14.93
N ASP A 225 20.95 -9.63 13.70
CA ASP A 225 21.62 -10.50 12.74
C ASP A 225 22.45 -9.63 11.77
N PRO A 226 23.79 -9.68 11.85
CA PRO A 226 24.66 -8.88 10.99
C PRO A 226 24.68 -9.36 9.53
N SER A 227 24.12 -10.53 9.23
CA SER A 227 24.03 -11.05 7.85
C SER A 227 22.89 -10.42 7.04
N ILE A 228 21.95 -9.74 7.69
CA ILE A 228 20.84 -9.07 7.03
C ILE A 228 21.32 -7.77 6.37
N ASP A 229 21.07 -7.64 5.07
CA ASP A 229 21.33 -6.42 4.31
C ASP A 229 20.34 -5.31 4.70
N MET A 230 20.76 -4.42 5.60
CA MET A 230 19.95 -3.29 6.09
C MET A 230 19.96 -2.06 5.17
N LYS A 231 20.67 -2.11 4.03
CA LYS A 231 20.92 -0.95 3.15
C LYS A 231 20.13 -1.01 1.85
N THR A 232 20.02 -2.19 1.25
CA THR A 232 19.25 -2.35 0.00
C THR A 232 17.75 -2.31 0.28
N ALA A 233 16.97 -1.60 -0.53
CA ALA A 233 15.51 -1.63 -0.48
C ALA A 233 14.97 -3.07 -0.60
N VAL A 234 13.98 -3.42 0.22
CA VAL A 234 13.39 -4.78 0.29
C VAL A 234 12.99 -5.30 -1.09
N ARG A 235 12.32 -4.46 -1.90
CA ARG A 235 11.89 -4.83 -3.26
C ARG A 235 13.07 -5.30 -4.12
N ASP A 236 14.18 -4.58 -4.07
CA ASP A 236 15.37 -4.92 -4.86
C ASP A 236 16.03 -6.19 -4.31
N GLN A 237 15.99 -6.41 -2.99
CA GLN A 237 16.44 -7.67 -2.38
C GLN A 237 15.61 -8.87 -2.84
N VAL A 238 14.27 -8.74 -2.88
CA VAL A 238 13.37 -9.81 -3.34
C VAL A 238 13.56 -10.07 -4.83
N ASN A 239 13.65 -9.01 -5.64
CA ASN A 239 13.74 -9.11 -7.09
C ASN A 239 15.09 -9.68 -7.57
N ARG A 240 16.16 -9.54 -6.79
CA ARG A 240 17.49 -10.10 -7.09
C ARG A 240 17.70 -11.53 -6.59
N MET A 241 16.79 -12.09 -5.79
CA MET A 241 16.90 -13.49 -5.37
C MET A 241 16.85 -14.39 -6.60
N ASP A 242 17.76 -15.34 -6.71
CA ASP A 242 17.61 -16.42 -7.68
C ASP A 242 16.38 -17.28 -7.35
N ALA A 243 15.88 -18.01 -8.34
CA ALA A 243 14.65 -18.79 -8.19
C ALA A 243 14.75 -19.88 -7.10
N VAL A 244 15.91 -20.49 -6.90
CA VAL A 244 16.11 -21.55 -5.89
C VAL A 244 16.01 -20.95 -4.50
N SER A 245 16.73 -19.85 -4.24
CA SER A 245 16.67 -19.10 -2.98
C SER A 245 15.25 -18.61 -2.69
N TYR A 246 14.59 -18.05 -3.71
CA TYR A 246 13.23 -17.53 -3.60
C TYR A 246 12.21 -18.63 -3.26
N PHE A 247 12.20 -19.74 -4.00
CA PHE A 247 11.23 -20.83 -3.78
C PHE A 247 11.54 -21.63 -2.52
N SER A 248 12.82 -21.74 -2.13
CA SER A 248 13.21 -22.31 -0.83
C SER A 248 12.63 -21.49 0.31
N LEU A 249 12.77 -20.16 0.27
CA LEU A 249 12.20 -19.26 1.27
C LEU A 249 10.67 -19.32 1.28
N LEU A 250 10.02 -19.33 0.10
CA LEU A 250 8.57 -19.46 -0.01
C LEU A 250 8.07 -20.76 0.65
N CYS A 251 8.70 -21.90 0.36
CA CYS A 251 8.30 -23.18 0.95
C CYS A 251 8.49 -23.21 2.47
N GLU A 252 9.57 -22.61 2.98
CA GLU A 252 9.80 -22.47 4.43
C GLU A 252 8.70 -21.64 5.09
N LEU A 253 8.36 -20.48 4.51
CA LEU A 253 7.36 -19.57 5.06
C LEU A 253 5.96 -20.19 5.08
N MET A 254 5.63 -21.02 4.08
CA MET A 254 4.33 -21.71 4.01
C MET A 254 4.10 -22.75 5.13
N LYS A 255 5.12 -23.11 5.92
CA LYS A 255 4.94 -23.97 7.12
C LYS A 255 4.04 -23.33 8.16
N THR A 256 4.28 -22.06 8.46
CA THR A 256 3.60 -21.30 9.53
C THR A 256 2.68 -20.21 8.97
N ASN A 257 2.73 -19.98 7.66
CA ASN A 257 1.90 -19.02 6.93
C ASN A 257 1.23 -19.74 5.75
N PRO A 258 0.31 -20.69 6.00
CA PRO A 258 -0.24 -21.54 4.95
C PRO A 258 -1.00 -20.70 3.90
N PRO A 259 -1.00 -21.11 2.62
CA PRO A 259 -1.95 -20.60 1.65
C PRO A 259 -3.40 -20.79 2.11
N SER A 260 -4.32 -19.97 1.58
CA SER A 260 -5.74 -20.11 1.89
C SER A 260 -6.33 -21.36 1.22
N ALA A 261 -7.49 -21.83 1.69
CA ALA A 261 -8.18 -22.95 1.07
C ALA A 261 -8.54 -22.70 -0.41
N ALA A 262 -8.79 -21.44 -0.79
CA ALA A 262 -9.06 -21.05 -2.17
C ALA A 262 -7.84 -21.21 -3.09
N ASP A 263 -6.63 -21.29 -2.53
CA ASP A 263 -5.39 -21.44 -3.28
C ASP A 263 -5.06 -22.90 -3.61
N ALA A 264 -5.82 -23.87 -3.08
CA ALA A 264 -5.49 -25.29 -3.13
C ALA A 264 -5.22 -25.81 -4.55
N ALA A 265 -6.08 -25.46 -5.51
CA ALA A 265 -5.92 -25.89 -6.90
C ALA A 265 -4.67 -25.29 -7.56
N HIS A 266 -4.33 -24.03 -7.22
CA HIS A 266 -3.17 -23.35 -7.77
C HIS A 266 -1.87 -23.90 -7.16
N VAL A 267 -1.85 -24.07 -5.84
CA VAL A 267 -0.73 -24.64 -5.08
C VAL A 267 -0.44 -26.09 -5.47
N ALA A 268 -1.48 -26.90 -5.71
CA ALA A 268 -1.30 -28.29 -6.15
C ALA A 268 -0.53 -28.40 -7.47
N ARG A 269 -0.68 -27.43 -8.39
CA ARG A 269 0.09 -27.40 -9.64
C ARG A 269 1.57 -27.20 -9.38
N PHE A 270 1.95 -26.34 -8.43
CA PHE A 270 3.34 -26.02 -8.12
C PHE A 270 4.17 -27.22 -7.60
N ALA A 271 3.51 -28.28 -7.11
CA ALA A 271 4.19 -29.52 -6.74
C ALA A 271 4.96 -30.16 -7.90
N ARG A 272 4.54 -29.93 -9.15
CA ARG A 272 5.25 -30.37 -10.37
C ARG A 272 6.68 -29.82 -10.45
N ILE A 273 6.88 -28.58 -10.01
CA ILE A 273 8.17 -27.88 -10.02
C ILE A 273 8.84 -27.88 -8.65
N GLY A 274 8.44 -28.78 -7.75
CA GLY A 274 9.11 -28.98 -6.46
C GLY A 274 8.68 -28.04 -5.32
N ILE A 275 7.65 -27.22 -5.53
CA ILE A 275 7.11 -26.31 -4.51
C ILE A 275 5.93 -26.98 -3.82
N VAL A 276 6.10 -27.30 -2.54
CA VAL A 276 5.05 -27.90 -1.71
C VAL A 276 5.03 -27.20 -0.35
N PRO A 277 3.88 -26.64 0.10
CA PRO A 277 3.76 -26.06 1.43
C PRO A 277 4.27 -26.99 2.51
N GLY A 278 5.13 -26.47 3.39
CA GLY A 278 5.62 -27.21 4.53
C GLY A 278 6.82 -28.13 4.26
N LYS A 279 7.18 -28.39 3.00
CA LYS A 279 8.32 -29.24 2.62
C LYS A 279 9.49 -28.40 2.16
N ARG A 280 10.69 -28.97 2.17
CA ARG A 280 11.84 -28.37 1.51
C ARG A 280 11.57 -28.29 0.00
N PHE A 281 11.97 -27.18 -0.62
CA PHE A 281 11.91 -27.02 -2.07
C PHE A 281 12.78 -28.07 -2.77
N ASP A 282 12.20 -28.78 -3.75
CA ASP A 282 12.88 -29.80 -4.56
C ASP A 282 13.39 -29.19 -5.87
N GLU A 283 14.57 -28.58 -5.80
CA GLU A 283 15.20 -27.89 -6.95
C GLU A 283 15.46 -28.81 -8.15
N SER A 284 15.57 -30.13 -7.93
CA SER A 284 15.80 -31.10 -9.01
C SER A 284 14.63 -31.18 -10.02
N LYS A 285 13.44 -30.70 -9.61
CA LYS A 285 12.24 -30.63 -10.44
C LYS A 285 12.13 -29.33 -11.23
N LEU A 286 12.90 -28.31 -10.87
CA LEU A 286 12.92 -27.05 -11.57
C LEU A 286 14.04 -27.08 -12.63
N LYS A 287 13.70 -27.59 -13.82
CA LYS A 287 14.67 -27.84 -14.90
C LYS A 287 14.77 -26.67 -15.88
N GLY A 288 15.93 -26.55 -16.52
CA GLY A 288 16.16 -25.68 -17.67
C GLY A 288 16.86 -24.35 -17.33
N ASP A 289 17.48 -23.75 -18.35
CA ASP A 289 18.18 -22.47 -18.18
C ASP A 289 17.23 -21.30 -17.89
N PHE A 290 15.94 -21.44 -18.22
CA PHE A 290 14.91 -20.43 -17.99
C PHE A 290 14.74 -20.07 -16.50
N VAL A 291 15.09 -20.97 -15.59
CA VAL A 291 15.01 -20.79 -14.13
C VAL A 291 15.71 -19.50 -13.67
N LYS A 292 16.83 -19.15 -14.32
CA LYS A 292 17.60 -17.93 -14.02
C LYS A 292 16.83 -16.65 -14.35
N ARG A 293 15.85 -16.71 -15.26
CA ARG A 293 15.04 -15.57 -15.70
C ARG A 293 13.70 -15.45 -14.98
N VAL A 294 13.32 -16.43 -14.15
CA VAL A 294 12.04 -16.43 -13.45
C VAL A 294 11.81 -15.15 -12.63
N PRO A 295 12.76 -14.64 -11.82
CA PRO A 295 12.55 -13.42 -11.05
C PRO A 295 12.33 -12.18 -11.95
N GLU A 296 13.16 -12.01 -12.98
CA GLU A 296 13.06 -10.90 -13.93
C GLU A 296 11.72 -10.92 -14.67
N VAL A 297 11.37 -12.08 -15.25
CA VAL A 297 10.16 -12.25 -16.05
C VAL A 297 8.90 -12.16 -15.18
N GLY A 298 8.93 -12.77 -13.99
CA GLY A 298 7.86 -12.71 -13.00
C GLY A 298 7.60 -11.29 -12.52
N PHE A 299 8.64 -10.55 -12.16
CA PHE A 299 8.50 -9.15 -11.75
C PHE A 299 8.01 -8.26 -12.91
N ASN A 300 8.51 -8.47 -14.13
CA ASN A 300 8.01 -7.76 -15.30
C ASN A 300 6.51 -8.03 -15.54
N ARG A 301 6.04 -9.27 -15.36
CA ARG A 301 4.60 -9.61 -15.42
C ARG A 301 3.81 -8.90 -14.33
N ILE A 302 4.33 -8.84 -13.09
CA ILE A 302 3.71 -8.07 -11.99
C ILE A 302 3.55 -6.60 -12.40
N MET A 303 4.61 -5.97 -12.90
CA MET A 303 4.58 -4.54 -13.25
C MET A 303 3.71 -4.23 -14.47
N GLN A 304 3.52 -5.17 -15.40
CA GLN A 304 2.58 -4.99 -16.51
C GLN A 304 1.13 -4.82 -16.05
N GLN A 305 0.75 -5.39 -14.89
CA GLN A 305 -0.58 -5.21 -14.31
C GLN A 305 -0.89 -3.75 -13.99
N TYR A 306 0.13 -2.91 -13.79
CA TYR A 306 -0.04 -1.47 -13.56
C TYR A 306 -0.83 -0.79 -14.68
N LYS A 307 -0.70 -1.26 -15.92
CA LYS A 307 -1.42 -0.71 -17.10
C LYS A 307 -2.93 -0.97 -17.05
N THR A 308 -3.39 -1.87 -16.18
CA THR A 308 -4.81 -2.22 -16.01
C THR A 308 -5.49 -1.43 -14.90
N LEU A 309 -4.73 -0.62 -14.15
CA LEU A 309 -5.29 0.24 -13.11
C LEU A 309 -6.25 1.26 -13.74
N LYS A 310 -7.31 1.61 -13.00
CA LYS A 310 -8.24 2.65 -13.44
C LYS A 310 -7.45 3.94 -13.59
N ASN A 311 -7.51 4.55 -14.77
CA ASN A 311 -6.94 5.86 -15.05
C ASN A 311 -8.07 6.80 -15.52
N GLU A 312 -8.38 7.80 -14.70
CA GLU A 312 -9.44 8.76 -14.97
C GLU A 312 -8.95 10.16 -14.62
N ASN A 313 -9.08 11.11 -15.55
CA ASN A 313 -8.62 12.49 -15.36
C ASN A 313 -7.13 12.63 -14.95
N GLY A 314 -6.28 11.68 -15.34
CA GLY A 314 -4.86 11.63 -14.97
C GLY A 314 -4.57 10.90 -13.66
N TRP A 315 -5.59 10.39 -12.97
CA TRP A 315 -5.46 9.70 -11.69
C TRP A 315 -5.51 8.18 -11.85
N SER A 316 -4.45 7.50 -11.40
CA SER A 316 -4.34 6.05 -11.39
C SER A 316 -4.63 5.46 -10.00
N TYR A 317 -5.54 4.49 -9.91
CA TYR A 317 -5.85 3.77 -8.66
C TYR A 317 -6.54 2.42 -8.91
N THR A 318 -6.71 1.65 -7.84
CA THR A 318 -7.54 0.44 -7.80
C THR A 318 -8.36 0.41 -6.51
N THR A 319 -9.56 -0.14 -6.59
CA THR A 319 -10.42 -0.45 -5.42
C THR A 319 -10.29 -1.91 -4.99
N ARG A 320 -9.35 -2.67 -5.55
CA ARG A 320 -9.07 -4.08 -5.22
C ARG A 320 -7.83 -4.20 -4.35
N THR A 321 -7.89 -3.68 -3.12
CA THR A 321 -6.76 -3.67 -2.18
C THR A 321 -7.16 -4.25 -0.83
N GLY A 322 -6.16 -4.72 -0.06
CA GLY A 322 -6.33 -5.23 1.30
C GLY A 322 -6.96 -6.62 1.41
N VAL A 323 -7.89 -7.01 0.52
CA VAL A 323 -8.44 -8.37 0.46
C VAL A 323 -8.51 -8.80 -1.00
N TYR A 324 -7.67 -9.76 -1.39
CA TYR A 324 -7.42 -10.06 -2.81
C TYR A 324 -8.05 -11.36 -3.31
N GLY A 325 -8.38 -12.30 -2.41
CA GLY A 325 -8.78 -13.65 -2.82
C GLY A 325 -7.73 -14.28 -3.74
N THR A 326 -8.15 -14.87 -4.86
CA THR A 326 -7.28 -15.50 -5.85
C THR A 326 -6.76 -14.53 -6.93
N ASP A 327 -6.91 -13.21 -6.76
CA ASP A 327 -6.32 -12.19 -7.66
C ASP A 327 -4.83 -11.99 -7.35
N TYR A 328 -4.03 -13.03 -7.64
CA TYR A 328 -2.60 -13.09 -7.31
C TYR A 328 -1.81 -11.97 -7.96
N LEU A 329 -2.14 -11.62 -9.20
CA LEU A 329 -1.41 -10.60 -9.94
C LEU A 329 -1.66 -9.19 -9.38
N THR A 330 -2.90 -8.87 -9.00
CA THR A 330 -3.19 -7.60 -8.33
C THR A 330 -2.57 -7.56 -6.93
N ARG A 331 -2.62 -8.67 -6.16
CA ARG A 331 -1.96 -8.77 -4.86
C ARG A 331 -0.44 -8.53 -4.97
N ALA A 332 0.21 -9.18 -5.93
CA ALA A 332 1.63 -9.01 -6.19
C ALA A 332 1.99 -7.59 -6.65
N LEU A 333 1.18 -6.99 -7.53
CA LEU A 333 1.37 -5.60 -7.95
C LEU A 333 1.28 -4.65 -6.76
N VAL A 334 0.22 -4.75 -5.96
CA VAL A 334 0.03 -3.87 -4.79
C VAL A 334 1.15 -4.09 -3.77
N THR A 335 1.62 -5.32 -3.55
CA THR A 335 2.81 -5.60 -2.74
C THR A 335 4.04 -4.85 -3.29
N ALA A 336 4.27 -4.90 -4.61
CA ALA A 336 5.45 -4.30 -5.25
C ALA A 336 5.48 -2.77 -5.22
N ILE A 337 4.31 -2.11 -5.25
CA ILE A 337 4.20 -0.64 -5.35
C ILE A 337 3.67 0.05 -4.09
N GLY A 338 3.11 -0.71 -3.15
CA GLY A 338 2.39 -0.18 -1.99
C GLY A 338 2.10 -1.25 -0.93
N LEU A 339 3.13 -1.96 -0.48
CA LEU A 339 3.04 -2.93 0.61
C LEU A 339 2.33 -2.31 1.83
N GLY A 340 1.37 -3.04 2.42
CA GLY A 340 0.57 -2.52 3.52
C GLY A 340 -0.63 -1.67 3.10
N ALA A 341 -1.04 -1.75 1.82
CA ALA A 341 -2.23 -1.08 1.31
C ALA A 341 -3.48 -1.45 2.13
N ASN A 342 -4.24 -0.42 2.49
CA ASN A 342 -5.51 -0.57 3.20
C ASN A 342 -6.60 -1.14 2.29
N ARG A 343 -7.71 -1.58 2.90
CA ARG A 343 -8.94 -1.86 2.15
C ARG A 343 -9.48 -0.54 1.58
N PRO A 344 -10.17 -0.56 0.42
CA PRO A 344 -10.67 0.67 -0.22
C PRO A 344 -11.64 1.47 0.66
N GLN A 345 -12.39 0.81 1.56
CA GLN A 345 -13.28 1.47 2.53
C GLN A 345 -12.52 2.20 3.64
N ASP A 346 -11.27 1.82 3.91
CA ASP A 346 -10.48 2.40 4.98
C ASP A 346 -9.61 3.54 4.45
N ALA A 347 -8.95 3.35 3.30
CA ALA A 347 -8.25 4.42 2.60
C ALA A 347 -7.98 4.09 1.11
N LEU A 348 -8.00 5.13 0.27
CA LEU A 348 -7.57 5.09 -1.13
C LEU A 348 -6.46 6.13 -1.38
N TYR A 349 -5.53 5.78 -2.28
CA TYR A 349 -4.37 6.59 -2.62
C TYR A 349 -4.24 6.87 -4.14
N PRO A 350 -5.24 7.48 -4.80
CA PRO A 350 -5.09 7.87 -6.21
C PRO A 350 -3.84 8.71 -6.44
N THR A 351 -3.07 8.31 -7.45
CA THR A 351 -1.79 8.93 -7.79
C THR A 351 -1.83 9.48 -9.22
N SER A 352 -1.29 10.67 -9.42
CA SER A 352 -1.25 11.33 -10.71
C SER A 352 0.15 11.86 -11.01
N ASN A 353 0.74 11.33 -12.09
CA ASN A 353 2.07 11.72 -12.58
C ASN A 353 1.96 12.49 -13.90
N LEU A 354 0.78 12.43 -14.54
CA LEU A 354 0.52 12.98 -15.86
C LEU A 354 -0.76 13.82 -15.82
N ASP A 355 -0.72 14.97 -16.48
CA ASP A 355 -1.92 15.77 -16.71
C ASP A 355 -2.87 15.09 -17.70
N VAL A 356 -4.05 15.70 -17.92
CA VAL A 356 -5.06 15.19 -18.86
C VAL A 356 -4.63 15.11 -20.33
N LYS A 357 -3.48 15.71 -20.68
CA LYS A 357 -2.88 15.61 -22.02
C LYS A 357 -1.75 14.57 -22.07
N GLY A 358 -1.54 13.82 -20.99
CA GLY A 358 -0.48 12.81 -20.89
C GLY A 358 0.91 13.40 -20.66
N ARG A 359 1.02 14.67 -20.25
CA ARG A 359 2.30 15.33 -19.99
C ARG A 359 2.67 15.18 -18.52
N LYS A 360 3.95 14.93 -18.24
CA LYS A 360 4.44 14.98 -16.86
C LYS A 360 4.14 16.33 -16.24
N TYR A 361 3.73 16.31 -14.98
CA TYR A 361 3.67 17.52 -14.19
C TYR A 361 5.07 18.09 -13.99
N ASN A 362 5.19 19.41 -14.11
CA ASN A 362 6.45 20.12 -13.93
C ASN A 362 6.16 21.55 -13.44
N GLY A 363 6.84 21.98 -12.37
CA GLY A 363 6.53 23.25 -11.70
C GLY A 363 7.06 24.51 -12.38
N SER A 364 7.64 24.39 -13.59
CA SER A 364 7.71 25.51 -14.54
C SER A 364 6.32 25.97 -15.03
N ASN A 365 5.29 25.15 -14.83
CA ASN A 365 3.91 25.46 -15.16
C ASN A 365 3.05 25.59 -13.90
N LYS A 366 1.89 26.22 -14.06
CA LYS A 366 0.88 26.36 -13.02
C LYS A 366 -0.27 25.40 -13.29
N TYR A 367 -0.83 24.81 -12.24
CA TYR A 367 -1.97 23.91 -12.35
C TYR A 367 -3.06 24.30 -11.36
N VAL A 368 -4.31 24.07 -11.75
CA VAL A 368 -5.48 24.24 -10.90
C VAL A 368 -6.30 22.96 -10.89
N MET A 369 -6.66 22.49 -9.69
CA MET A 369 -7.70 21.48 -9.49
C MET A 369 -8.97 22.18 -9.03
N HIS A 370 -9.98 22.18 -9.88
CA HIS A 370 -11.27 22.81 -9.61
C HIS A 370 -12.28 21.78 -9.09
N PHE A 371 -12.81 22.00 -7.89
CA PHE A 371 -13.89 21.21 -7.30
C PHE A 371 -15.19 22.03 -7.32
N PRO A 372 -16.24 21.57 -8.04
CA PRO A 372 -17.54 22.22 -8.00
C PRO A 372 -18.12 22.29 -6.58
N LYS A 373 -19.11 23.16 -6.36
CA LYS A 373 -19.80 23.29 -5.07
C LYS A 373 -20.28 21.94 -4.55
N GLY A 374 -19.88 21.60 -3.33
CA GLY A 374 -20.24 20.33 -2.67
C GLY A 374 -19.58 19.08 -3.29
N ARG A 375 -18.52 19.24 -4.10
CA ARG A 375 -17.83 18.13 -4.78
C ARG A 375 -16.37 17.93 -4.33
N LEU A 376 -15.97 18.49 -3.20
CA LEU A 376 -14.73 18.08 -2.52
C LEU A 376 -14.73 16.55 -2.27
N PRO A 377 -13.56 15.91 -2.05
CA PRO A 377 -13.47 14.46 -1.90
C PRO A 377 -14.46 13.91 -0.85
N PRO A 378 -15.38 13.00 -1.21
CA PRO A 378 -16.40 12.49 -0.31
C PRO A 378 -15.80 11.46 0.64
N VAL A 379 -15.61 11.86 1.89
CA VAL A 379 -14.98 11.07 2.96
C VAL A 379 -15.70 11.30 4.29
N GLU A 380 -15.79 10.26 5.10
CA GLU A 380 -16.28 10.32 6.49
C GLU A 380 -15.12 10.55 7.48
N GLY A 381 -13.88 10.29 7.06
CA GLY A 381 -12.66 10.55 7.81
C GLY A 381 -12.08 11.93 7.48
N PHE A 382 -11.21 11.95 6.47
CA PHE A 382 -10.60 13.18 5.94
C PHE A 382 -9.91 12.87 4.61
N TRP A 383 -9.46 13.91 3.91
CA TRP A 383 -8.68 13.79 2.69
C TRP A 383 -7.50 14.75 2.70
N SER A 384 -6.48 14.45 1.89
CA SER A 384 -5.36 15.34 1.63
C SER A 384 -4.86 15.16 0.19
N LEU A 385 -4.40 16.24 -0.42
CA LEU A 385 -3.63 16.21 -1.66
C LEU A 385 -2.17 16.49 -1.31
N THR A 386 -1.29 15.53 -1.59
CA THR A 386 0.12 15.58 -1.21
C THR A 386 1.02 15.77 -2.43
N MET A 387 2.05 16.59 -2.27
CA MET A 387 3.08 16.89 -3.27
C MET A 387 4.33 16.04 -3.03
N TYR A 388 4.86 15.48 -4.11
CA TYR A 388 6.15 14.81 -4.12
C TYR A 388 7.01 15.21 -5.31
N ASP A 389 8.32 15.04 -5.19
CA ASP A 389 9.22 14.97 -6.34
C ASP A 389 9.01 13.67 -7.15
N ASP A 390 9.80 13.49 -8.21
CA ASP A 390 9.77 12.29 -9.06
C ASP A 390 10.24 11.00 -8.34
N GLY A 391 10.91 11.15 -7.20
CA GLY A 391 11.31 10.08 -6.29
C GLY A 391 10.27 9.73 -5.22
N TYR A 392 9.09 10.36 -5.22
CA TYR A 392 8.06 10.25 -4.18
C TYR A 392 8.49 10.81 -2.80
N PHE A 393 9.35 11.83 -2.75
CA PHE A 393 9.75 12.48 -1.50
C PHE A 393 9.20 13.90 -1.38
N PHE A 394 9.03 14.36 -0.14
CA PHE A 394 8.54 15.71 0.13
C PHE A 394 9.48 16.78 -0.40
N VAL A 395 8.89 17.88 -0.86
CA VAL A 395 9.59 18.99 -1.49
C VAL A 395 9.66 20.16 -0.52
N ASN A 396 10.88 20.57 -0.15
CA ASN A 396 11.11 21.75 0.67
C ASN A 396 10.48 23.01 0.07
N ASN A 397 9.80 23.78 0.90
CA ASN A 397 9.14 25.03 0.51
C ASN A 397 8.99 25.97 1.72
N ALA A 398 8.78 27.26 1.44
CA ALA A 398 8.72 28.31 2.46
C ALA A 398 7.57 28.15 3.48
N LEU A 399 6.51 27.41 3.13
CA LEU A 399 5.37 27.17 4.02
C LEU A 399 5.54 25.91 4.89
N ASN A 400 6.62 25.15 4.70
CA ASN A 400 6.77 23.81 5.25
C ASN A 400 5.51 22.94 5.02
N ARG A 401 4.90 23.08 3.83
CA ARG A 401 3.62 22.48 3.47
C ARG A 401 3.80 21.43 2.38
N TYR A 402 3.58 20.17 2.72
CA TYR A 402 3.71 19.06 1.77
C TYR A 402 2.36 18.47 1.35
N ALA A 403 1.30 18.80 2.07
CA ALA A 403 -0.07 18.42 1.73
C ALA A 403 -1.05 19.58 1.96
N ILE A 404 -2.16 19.55 1.23
CA ILE A 404 -3.29 20.45 1.39
C ILE A 404 -4.57 19.66 1.64
N SER A 405 -5.42 20.15 2.53
CA SER A 405 -6.65 19.51 2.99
C SER A 405 -7.63 20.56 3.53
N ALA A 406 -8.81 20.12 3.97
CA ALA A 406 -9.77 20.99 4.64
C ALA A 406 -9.20 21.71 5.89
N ARG A 407 -8.12 21.19 6.51
CA ARG A 407 -7.44 21.82 7.67
C ARG A 407 -6.85 23.20 7.36
N GLN A 408 -6.60 23.53 6.10
CA GLN A 408 -5.97 24.78 5.70
C GLN A 408 -6.97 25.95 5.56
N ASN A 409 -8.22 25.80 6.03
CA ASN A 409 -9.29 26.79 5.89
C ASN A 409 -9.45 27.24 4.43
N LEU A 410 -9.74 26.27 3.56
CA LEU A 410 -9.84 26.49 2.13
C LEU A 410 -10.88 27.60 1.83
N ARG A 411 -10.46 28.59 1.03
CA ARG A 411 -11.33 29.64 0.53
C ARG A 411 -12.23 29.08 -0.56
N VAL A 412 -13.51 29.42 -0.44
CA VAL A 412 -14.56 29.04 -1.38
C VAL A 412 -14.80 30.21 -2.33
N ASN A 413 -14.95 29.91 -3.61
CA ASN A 413 -15.27 30.88 -4.65
C ASN A 413 -16.71 31.39 -4.52
N ALA A 414 -17.05 32.49 -5.21
CA ALA A 414 -18.39 33.09 -5.13
C ALA A 414 -19.52 32.14 -5.60
N ASP A 415 -19.22 31.20 -6.51
CA ASP A 415 -20.15 30.16 -6.98
C ASP A 415 -20.24 28.93 -6.05
N GLY A 416 -19.49 28.94 -4.94
CA GLY A 416 -19.41 27.84 -3.99
C GLY A 416 -18.39 26.75 -4.35
N SER A 417 -17.66 26.89 -5.45
CA SER A 417 -16.58 25.96 -5.82
C SER A 417 -15.32 26.18 -4.98
N THR A 418 -14.36 25.26 -5.08
CA THR A 418 -13.04 25.38 -4.44
C THR A 418 -11.95 25.03 -5.44
N ASP A 419 -11.01 25.95 -5.62
CA ASP A 419 -9.81 25.72 -6.43
C ASP A 419 -8.62 25.39 -5.54
N LEU A 420 -7.84 24.36 -5.89
CA LEU A 420 -6.51 24.13 -5.34
C LEU A 420 -5.46 24.59 -6.36
N TYR A 421 -4.57 25.48 -5.94
CA TYR A 421 -3.48 25.99 -6.77
C TYR A 421 -2.24 25.14 -6.56
N ILE A 422 -1.67 24.61 -7.64
CA ILE A 422 -0.54 23.69 -7.62
C ILE A 422 0.55 24.30 -8.51
N GLN A 423 1.51 24.96 -7.87
CA GLN A 423 2.54 25.74 -8.57
C GLN A 423 3.70 26.07 -7.62
N LYS A 424 4.87 26.39 -8.19
CA LYS A 424 6.09 26.70 -7.44
C LYS A 424 5.99 28.01 -6.66
N ASP A 425 5.46 29.05 -7.29
CA ASP A 425 5.40 30.40 -6.71
C ASP A 425 4.02 30.69 -6.12
N SER A 426 3.95 31.56 -5.10
CA SER A 426 2.68 31.92 -4.44
C SER A 426 1.66 32.48 -5.45
N PRO A 427 0.40 32.02 -5.45
CA PRO A 427 -0.68 32.59 -6.27
C PRO A 427 -1.17 33.97 -5.79
N GLY A 428 -0.50 34.56 -4.79
CA GLY A 428 -0.89 35.79 -4.11
C GLY A 428 -1.51 35.50 -2.75
N LYS A 429 -1.32 36.42 -1.79
CA LYS A 429 -1.70 36.27 -0.37
C LYS A 429 -3.13 35.77 -0.17
N ASP A 430 -4.07 36.25 -0.97
CA ASP A 430 -5.49 35.86 -0.88
C ASP A 430 -5.81 34.44 -1.32
N LYS A 431 -4.85 33.73 -1.92
CA LYS A 431 -4.99 32.37 -2.44
C LYS A 431 -4.08 31.35 -1.74
N GLU A 432 -3.25 31.78 -0.79
CA GLU A 432 -2.25 30.92 -0.14
C GLU A 432 -2.86 29.81 0.73
N SER A 433 -4.07 29.99 1.28
CA SER A 433 -4.77 28.90 1.97
C SER A 433 -5.10 27.72 1.05
N ASN A 434 -5.29 27.99 -0.24
CA ASN A 434 -5.63 27.01 -1.27
C ASN A 434 -4.41 26.53 -2.07
N TRP A 435 -3.21 26.96 -1.70
CA TRP A 435 -1.99 26.71 -2.44
C TRP A 435 -1.21 25.50 -1.90
N LEU A 436 -0.84 24.59 -2.81
CA LEU A 436 0.11 23.51 -2.61
C LEU A 436 1.41 23.83 -3.37
N PRO A 437 2.50 24.18 -2.67
CA PRO A 437 3.79 24.47 -3.29
C PRO A 437 4.36 23.28 -4.06
N ALA A 438 4.76 23.51 -5.31
CA ALA A 438 5.40 22.51 -6.19
C ALA A 438 6.92 22.76 -6.33
N PRO A 439 7.73 21.72 -6.63
CA PRO A 439 9.15 21.92 -6.97
C PRO A 439 9.28 22.62 -8.32
N PRO A 440 10.45 23.20 -8.66
CA PRO A 440 10.71 23.70 -10.02
C PRO A 440 10.75 22.59 -11.09
N GLY A 441 11.00 21.34 -10.68
CA GLY A 441 11.12 20.17 -11.55
C GLY A 441 9.83 19.38 -11.71
N ASP A 442 9.99 18.11 -12.11
CA ASP A 442 8.89 17.15 -12.20
C ASP A 442 8.30 16.87 -10.81
N PHE A 443 7.00 16.64 -10.74
CA PHE A 443 6.32 16.34 -9.49
C PHE A 443 5.22 15.29 -9.64
N ILE A 444 4.83 14.71 -8.51
CA ILE A 444 3.79 13.70 -8.39
C ILE A 444 2.75 14.20 -7.39
N LEU A 445 1.47 14.00 -7.74
CA LEU A 445 0.35 14.27 -6.86
C LEU A 445 -0.22 12.96 -6.33
N MET A 446 -0.50 12.90 -5.03
CA MET A 446 -1.24 11.80 -4.42
C MET A 446 -2.42 12.35 -3.62
N LEU A 447 -3.63 11.95 -4.01
CA LEU A 447 -4.82 12.18 -3.21
C LEU A 447 -4.94 11.04 -2.21
N ARG A 448 -5.04 11.37 -0.93
CA ARG A 448 -5.35 10.40 0.13
C ARG A 448 -6.78 10.64 0.56
N MET A 449 -7.60 9.59 0.49
CA MET A 449 -8.99 9.62 0.97
C MET A 449 -9.09 8.60 2.09
N TYR A 450 -9.34 9.04 3.32
CA TYR A 450 -9.49 8.19 4.50
C TYR A 450 -10.95 8.04 4.83
N TRP A 451 -11.39 6.79 4.91
CA TRP A 451 -12.79 6.42 5.00
C TRP A 451 -13.63 7.12 3.91
N PRO A 452 -13.32 6.88 2.62
CA PRO A 452 -14.14 7.37 1.52
C PRO A 452 -15.60 6.92 1.71
N SER A 453 -16.55 7.78 1.33
CA SER A 453 -17.97 7.44 1.43
C SER A 453 -18.24 6.14 0.68
N GLU A 454 -19.02 5.23 1.26
CA GLU A 454 -19.42 3.98 0.62
C GLU A 454 -20.74 4.15 -0.17
N THR A 455 -21.35 5.33 -0.09
CA THR A 455 -22.60 5.72 -0.76
C THR A 455 -22.40 6.94 -1.65
N ASP A 456 -23.37 7.23 -2.53
CA ASP A 456 -23.26 8.34 -3.47
C ASP A 456 -23.21 9.70 -2.76
N PRO A 457 -22.29 10.60 -3.17
CA PRO A 457 -21.24 10.43 -4.19
C PRO A 457 -20.00 9.69 -3.64
N SER A 458 -19.45 8.71 -4.39
CA SER A 458 -18.30 7.90 -3.93
C SER A 458 -17.28 7.57 -5.02
N ILE A 459 -16.00 7.56 -4.64
CA ILE A 459 -14.91 7.04 -5.48
C ILE A 459 -14.94 5.51 -5.59
N ILE A 460 -15.47 4.79 -4.58
CA ILE A 460 -15.48 3.33 -4.53
C ILE A 460 -16.44 2.78 -5.59
N ASN A 461 -17.63 3.35 -5.69
CA ASN A 461 -18.66 2.94 -6.66
C ASN A 461 -18.60 3.74 -7.97
N GLY A 462 -17.77 4.79 -8.04
CA GLY A 462 -17.51 5.59 -9.24
C GLY A 462 -18.49 6.73 -9.51
N THR A 463 -19.43 7.04 -8.60
CA THR A 463 -20.35 8.18 -8.75
C THR A 463 -19.70 9.53 -8.41
N TRP A 464 -18.50 9.51 -7.83
CA TRP A 464 -17.60 10.65 -7.73
C TRP A 464 -16.28 10.35 -8.43
N THR A 465 -15.79 11.33 -9.20
CA THR A 465 -14.52 11.23 -9.91
C THR A 465 -13.62 12.39 -9.51
N ILE A 466 -12.31 12.13 -9.47
CA ILE A 466 -11.33 13.15 -9.09
C ILE A 466 -11.20 14.13 -10.25
N PRO A 467 -11.31 15.45 -10.03
CA PRO A 467 -11.06 16.41 -11.08
C PRO A 467 -9.59 16.38 -11.51
N ALA A 468 -9.37 16.65 -12.79
CA ALA A 468 -8.02 16.81 -13.32
C ALA A 468 -7.31 18.03 -12.73
N ALA A 469 -6.01 17.93 -12.46
CA ALA A 469 -5.15 19.10 -12.34
C ALA A 469 -4.88 19.64 -13.75
N ARG A 470 -5.43 20.80 -14.08
CA ARG A 470 -5.33 21.42 -15.40
C ARG A 470 -4.24 22.47 -15.41
N MET A 471 -3.35 22.38 -16.38
CA MET A 471 -2.35 23.41 -16.63
C MET A 471 -3.06 24.73 -17.01
N VAL A 472 -2.67 25.82 -16.37
CA VAL A 472 -3.16 27.17 -16.64
C VAL A 472 -2.01 28.05 -17.13
N SER A 473 -2.35 29.08 -17.91
CA SER A 473 -1.41 30.09 -18.46
C SER A 473 -0.90 31.05 -17.40
#